data_AF-A0AAE0ABC6-F1
#
_entry.id   AF-A0AAE0ABC6-F1
#
_cell.length_a   1.000
_cell.length_b   1.000
_cell.length_c   1.000
_cell.angle_alpha   90.00
_cell.angle_beta   90.00
_cell.angle_gamma   90.00
#
_symmetry.space_group_name_H-M   'P 1'
#
loop_
_entity.id
_entity.type
_entity.pdbx_description
1 polymer ?
#
loop_
_entity_poly.entity_id
_entity_poly.type
_entity_poly.pdbx_seq_one_letter_code
_entity_poly.pdbx_strand_id
1 'polypeptide(L)'
;MHLDVGCPICLRKAETTLHALWICPLLKNLRSSCCLNGGKKVLDSASFLDFVISFSVKVNVQDFEILCIMWWHVWQRRNNVLHGQLLLPDSDIWEWAISFMHDFQEFNKIKLQGQHVTRPSERWQSPQEGVFKINIDAATRVRDGTSGIGVVIRDSHGHVRASLCQNLNANFQPQVAEALAILNGIDLAFENGFLPAVLESDALTVVNAISLKAVPHTEIFEKENTKA
;
A
#
# COMPACT_ATOMS: atom_id res chain seq x y z
N MET A 1 20.84 -14.32 -11.53
CA MET A 1 19.59 -14.74 -10.85
C MET A 1 18.45 -14.21 -11.69
N HIS A 2 17.68 -15.05 -12.38
CA HIS A 2 16.52 -14.59 -13.14
C HIS A 2 15.44 -14.19 -12.13
N LEU A 3 15.15 -12.89 -12.05
CA LEU A 3 13.85 -12.45 -11.54
C LEU A 3 12.82 -13.19 -12.39
N ASP A 4 12.07 -14.11 -11.79
CA ASP A 4 10.87 -14.60 -12.45
C ASP A 4 9.87 -13.45 -12.38
N VAL A 5 10.02 -12.54 -13.33
CA VAL A 5 9.12 -11.42 -13.54
C VAL A 5 7.74 -11.91 -13.93
N GLY A 6 7.56 -13.20 -14.24
CA GLY A 6 6.29 -13.78 -14.64
C GLY A 6 5.19 -13.63 -13.59
N CYS A 7 3.98 -13.35 -14.07
CA CYS A 7 2.77 -13.44 -13.26
C CYS A 7 2.63 -14.84 -12.66
N PRO A 8 2.59 -15.00 -11.32
CA PRO A 8 2.51 -16.30 -10.64
C PRO A 8 1.20 -17.03 -10.92
N ILE A 9 0.19 -16.32 -11.44
CA ILE A 9 -1.12 -16.87 -11.78
C ILE A 9 -1.14 -17.39 -13.22
N CYS A 10 -0.81 -16.55 -14.22
CA CYS A 10 -0.95 -16.93 -15.63
C CYS A 10 0.33 -17.42 -16.29
N LEU A 11 1.50 -17.10 -15.73
CA LEU A 11 2.83 -17.46 -16.24
C LEU A 11 3.12 -16.97 -17.67
N ARG A 12 2.38 -15.96 -18.19
CA ARG A 12 2.50 -15.52 -19.60
C ARG A 12 3.24 -14.20 -19.83
N LYS A 13 3.13 -13.27 -18.89
CA LYS A 13 3.69 -11.91 -19.00
C LYS A 13 4.35 -11.53 -17.68
N ALA A 14 5.21 -10.52 -17.74
CA ALA A 14 5.72 -9.89 -16.54
C ALA A 14 4.56 -9.37 -15.65
N GLU A 15 4.64 -9.59 -14.35
CA GLU A 15 3.64 -9.14 -13.38
C GLU A 15 3.81 -7.63 -13.15
N THR A 16 2.92 -6.85 -13.73
CA THR A 16 2.65 -5.48 -13.29
C THR A 16 1.40 -5.47 -12.39
N THR A 17 1.22 -4.44 -11.56
CA THR A 17 -0.01 -4.28 -10.76
C THR A 17 -1.27 -4.33 -11.64
N LEU A 18 -1.22 -3.66 -12.80
CA LEU A 18 -2.33 -3.68 -13.76
C LEU A 18 -2.55 -5.09 -14.35
N HIS A 19 -1.48 -5.85 -14.58
CA HIS A 19 -1.59 -7.24 -15.01
C HIS A 19 -2.24 -8.11 -13.94
N ALA A 20 -1.72 -8.05 -12.71
CA ALA A 20 -2.21 -8.85 -11.59
C ALA A 20 -3.68 -8.58 -11.27
N LEU A 21 -4.13 -7.33 -11.35
CA LEU A 21 -5.46 -6.92 -10.91
C LEU A 21 -6.53 -6.87 -12.01
N TRP A 22 -6.13 -6.76 -13.29
CA TRP A 22 -7.11 -6.57 -14.37
C TRP A 22 -6.79 -7.26 -15.69
N ILE A 23 -5.57 -7.11 -16.22
CA ILE A 23 -5.27 -7.56 -17.59
C ILE A 23 -5.12 -9.09 -17.67
N CYS A 24 -4.71 -9.75 -16.58
CA CYS A 24 -4.45 -11.19 -16.51
C CYS A 24 -5.52 -12.01 -17.27
N PRO A 25 -5.13 -12.89 -18.22
CA PRO A 25 -6.07 -13.70 -18.99
C PRO A 25 -6.98 -14.58 -18.12
N LEU A 26 -6.51 -14.97 -16.94
CA LEU A 26 -7.28 -15.76 -15.96
C LEU A 26 -8.29 -14.93 -15.14
N LEU A 27 -8.44 -13.63 -15.45
CA LEU A 27 -9.52 -12.76 -14.95
C LEU A 27 -10.51 -12.42 -16.08
N LYS A 28 -10.53 -13.20 -17.16
CA LYS A 28 -11.41 -12.93 -18.31
C LYS A 28 -12.88 -13.07 -17.91
N ASN A 29 -13.24 -14.07 -17.11
CA ASN A 29 -14.63 -14.29 -16.74
C ASN A 29 -15.10 -13.19 -15.80
N LEU A 30 -14.27 -12.82 -14.83
CA LEU A 30 -14.53 -11.69 -13.93
C LEU A 30 -14.84 -10.39 -14.70
N ARG A 31 -14.03 -10.07 -15.73
CA ARG A 31 -14.25 -8.90 -16.59
C ARG A 31 -15.49 -9.00 -17.47
N SER A 32 -15.93 -10.22 -17.80
CA SER A 32 -17.15 -10.45 -18.57
C SER A 32 -18.41 -10.40 -17.71
N SER A 33 -18.33 -10.83 -16.45
CA SER A 33 -19.41 -10.72 -15.46
C SER A 33 -19.61 -9.28 -15.00
N CYS A 34 -18.54 -8.50 -14.95
CA CYS A 34 -18.60 -7.07 -14.71
C CYS A 34 -19.16 -6.37 -15.97
N CYS A 35 -20.32 -5.72 -15.87
CA CYS A 35 -20.97 -4.98 -16.97
C CYS A 35 -20.13 -3.82 -17.56
N LEU A 36 -18.92 -3.61 -17.06
CA LEU A 36 -18.02 -2.52 -17.42
C LEU A 36 -17.14 -2.91 -18.62
N ASN A 37 -17.75 -2.91 -19.80
CA ASN A 37 -17.11 -3.18 -21.10
C ASN A 37 -16.03 -2.14 -21.53
N GLY A 38 -15.62 -1.21 -20.66
CA GLY A 38 -14.83 -0.03 -21.01
C GLY A 38 -13.30 -0.18 -21.01
N GLY A 39 -12.74 -1.30 -20.52
CA GLY A 39 -11.31 -1.35 -20.19
C GLY A 39 -10.35 -1.84 -21.29
N LYS A 40 -10.84 -2.44 -22.38
CA LYS A 40 -9.96 -3.16 -23.33
C LYS A 40 -9.12 -2.30 -24.25
N LYS A 41 -9.46 -1.01 -24.45
CA LYS A 41 -8.88 -0.22 -25.55
C LYS A 41 -7.88 0.88 -25.16
N VAL A 42 -7.61 1.17 -23.88
CA VAL A 42 -6.94 2.44 -23.54
C VAL A 42 -5.59 2.34 -22.81
N LEU A 43 -5.21 1.27 -22.11
CA LEU A 43 -4.03 1.36 -21.22
C LEU A 43 -3.11 0.13 -21.24
N ASP A 44 -2.57 -0.25 -22.41
CA ASP A 44 -1.51 -1.27 -22.48
C ASP A 44 -0.18 -0.78 -21.86
N SER A 45 -0.04 0.52 -21.58
CA SER A 45 1.18 1.14 -21.05
C SER A 45 1.01 2.02 -19.81
N ALA A 46 -0.20 2.13 -19.23
CA ALA A 46 -0.40 3.03 -18.09
C ALA A 46 -0.23 2.31 -16.74
N SER A 47 -0.04 3.11 -15.69
CA SER A 47 0.00 2.59 -14.33
C SER A 47 -1.38 2.06 -13.91
N PHE A 48 -1.40 1.19 -12.90
CA PHE A 48 -2.68 0.78 -12.30
C PHE A 48 -3.46 1.97 -11.72
N LEU A 49 -2.76 3.00 -11.23
CA LEU A 49 -3.41 4.19 -10.69
C LEU A 49 -4.14 5.00 -11.77
N ASP A 50 -3.49 5.21 -12.93
CA ASP A 50 -4.13 5.88 -14.08
C ASP A 50 -5.35 5.09 -14.55
N PHE A 51 -5.24 3.76 -14.52
CA PHE A 51 -6.35 2.87 -14.82
C PHE A 51 -7.51 3.07 -13.84
N VAL A 52 -7.26 3.07 -12.52
CA VAL A 52 -8.29 3.31 -11.48
C VAL A 52 -8.95 4.69 -11.63
N ILE A 53 -8.15 5.74 -11.84
CA ILE A 53 -8.66 7.11 -12.06
C ILE A 53 -9.54 7.16 -13.32
N SER A 54 -9.17 6.45 -14.39
CA SER A 54 -9.98 6.41 -15.60
C SER A 54 -11.37 5.78 -15.39
N PHE A 55 -11.52 4.91 -14.39
CA PHE A 55 -12.79 4.32 -14.00
C PHE A 55 -13.58 5.22 -13.04
N SER A 56 -12.92 5.85 -12.07
CA SER A 56 -13.61 6.69 -11.06
C SER A 56 -14.41 7.84 -11.67
N VAL A 57 -13.99 8.32 -12.85
CA VAL A 57 -14.70 9.38 -13.59
C VAL A 57 -15.80 8.86 -14.53
N LYS A 58 -15.88 7.55 -14.77
CA LYS A 58 -16.81 6.92 -15.74
C LYS A 58 -17.94 6.14 -15.09
N VAL A 59 -17.80 5.76 -13.83
CA VAL A 59 -18.78 4.94 -13.11
C VAL A 59 -19.33 5.71 -11.91
N ASN A 60 -20.52 5.36 -11.44
CA ASN A 60 -21.06 5.94 -10.22
C ASN A 60 -20.28 5.43 -8.98
N VAL A 61 -20.48 6.08 -7.83
CA VAL A 61 -19.77 5.75 -6.59
C VAL A 61 -19.96 4.28 -6.19
N GLN A 62 -21.18 3.76 -6.25
CA GLN A 62 -21.49 2.39 -5.84
C GLN A 62 -20.76 1.35 -6.71
N ASP A 63 -20.76 1.55 -8.02
CA ASP A 63 -20.02 0.69 -8.96
C ASP A 63 -18.50 0.79 -8.73
N PHE A 64 -18.00 2.00 -8.44
CA PHE A 64 -16.59 2.21 -8.12
C PHE A 64 -16.16 1.51 -6.83
N GLU A 65 -17.00 1.53 -5.80
CA GLU A 65 -16.75 0.84 -4.54
C GLU A 65 -16.70 -0.69 -4.76
N ILE A 66 -17.61 -1.26 -5.57
CA ILE A 66 -17.58 -2.68 -5.93
C ILE A 66 -16.28 -3.02 -6.68
N LEU A 67 -15.85 -2.18 -7.63
CA LEU A 67 -14.57 -2.35 -8.32
C LEU A 67 -13.38 -2.37 -7.35
N CYS A 68 -13.38 -1.49 -6.35
CA CYS A 68 -12.32 -1.44 -5.34
C CYS A 68 -12.26 -2.73 -4.52
N ILE A 69 -13.41 -3.25 -4.09
CA ILE A 69 -13.51 -4.54 -3.38
C ILE A 69 -13.02 -5.68 -4.27
N MET A 70 -13.41 -5.68 -5.55
CA MET A 70 -12.95 -6.69 -6.51
C MET A 70 -11.44 -6.66 -6.68
N TRP A 71 -10.82 -5.50 -6.91
CA TRP A 71 -9.37 -5.39 -7.07
C TRP A 71 -8.65 -5.86 -5.80
N TRP A 72 -9.15 -5.49 -4.62
CA TRP A 72 -8.62 -5.99 -3.36
C TRP A 72 -8.73 -7.52 -3.22
N HIS A 73 -9.87 -8.10 -3.57
CA HIS A 73 -10.06 -9.55 -3.50
C HIS A 73 -9.22 -10.31 -4.55
N VAL A 74 -9.04 -9.74 -5.75
CA VAL A 74 -8.10 -10.27 -6.75
C VAL A 74 -6.66 -10.24 -6.23
N TRP A 75 -6.25 -9.15 -5.57
CA TRP A 75 -4.94 -9.07 -4.92
C TRP A 75 -4.78 -10.13 -3.84
N GLN A 76 -5.79 -10.30 -2.99
CA GLN A 76 -5.80 -11.33 -1.94
C GLN A 76 -5.68 -12.73 -2.53
N ARG A 77 -6.48 -13.04 -3.56
CA ARG A 77 -6.42 -14.31 -4.30
C ARG A 77 -5.02 -14.59 -4.86
N ARG A 78 -4.36 -13.56 -5.40
CA ARG A 78 -2.96 -13.64 -5.87
C ARG A 78 -1.98 -13.91 -4.72
N ASN A 79 -2.13 -13.21 -3.59
CA ASN A 79 -1.26 -13.41 -2.43
C ASN A 79 -1.43 -14.81 -1.83
N ASN A 80 -2.65 -15.34 -1.79
CA ASN A 80 -2.92 -16.70 -1.35
C ASN A 80 -2.10 -17.72 -2.16
N VAL A 81 -2.04 -17.59 -3.50
CA VAL A 81 -1.20 -18.44 -4.34
C VAL A 81 0.28 -18.32 -4.00
N LEU A 82 0.78 -17.09 -3.84
CA LEU A 82 2.19 -16.88 -3.47
C LEU A 82 2.55 -17.47 -2.11
N HIS A 83 1.59 -17.53 -1.19
CA HIS A 83 1.74 -18.17 0.12
C HIS A 83 1.38 -19.66 0.12
N GLY A 84 1.26 -20.28 -1.06
CA GLY A 84 1.11 -21.74 -1.20
C GLY A 84 -0.32 -22.25 -1.08
N GLN A 85 -1.34 -21.38 -1.10
CA GLN A 85 -2.74 -21.79 -1.14
C GLN A 85 -3.20 -22.07 -2.57
N LEU A 86 -4.32 -22.80 -2.68
CA LEU A 86 -4.93 -23.12 -3.97
C LEU A 86 -5.50 -21.86 -4.64
N LEU A 87 -5.33 -21.77 -5.96
CA LEU A 87 -5.94 -20.74 -6.79
C LEU A 87 -7.45 -20.99 -6.92
N LEU A 88 -8.25 -20.22 -6.20
CA LEU A 88 -9.71 -20.28 -6.31
C LEU A 88 -10.20 -19.78 -7.68
N PRO A 89 -11.37 -20.21 -8.19
CA PRO A 89 -11.95 -19.71 -9.44
C PRO A 89 -12.18 -18.19 -9.43
N ASP A 90 -12.16 -17.56 -10.60
CA ASP A 90 -12.46 -16.12 -10.74
C ASP A 90 -13.98 -15.83 -10.80
N SER A 91 -14.81 -16.87 -10.94
CA SER A 91 -16.28 -16.78 -10.98
C SER A 91 -16.87 -16.20 -9.71
N ASP A 92 -16.29 -16.55 -8.55
CA ASP A 92 -16.91 -16.29 -7.25
C ASP A 92 -16.58 -14.87 -6.74
N ILE A 93 -15.59 -14.21 -7.36
CA ILE A 93 -15.10 -12.89 -6.93
C ILE A 93 -16.19 -11.82 -7.02
N TRP A 94 -17.01 -11.86 -8.07
CA TRP A 94 -18.08 -10.88 -8.28
C TRP A 94 -19.20 -11.03 -7.24
N GLU A 95 -19.71 -12.26 -7.07
CA GLU A 95 -20.75 -12.56 -6.09
C GLU A 95 -20.28 -12.28 -4.67
N TRP A 96 -19.03 -12.65 -4.36
CA TRP A 96 -18.41 -12.35 -3.07
C TRP A 96 -18.30 -10.84 -2.83
N ALA A 97 -17.87 -10.06 -3.83
CA ALA A 97 -17.75 -8.61 -3.70
C ALA A 97 -19.10 -7.93 -3.43
N ILE A 98 -20.18 -8.40 -4.07
CA ILE A 98 -21.54 -7.92 -3.82
C ILE A 98 -21.99 -8.28 -2.39
N SER A 99 -21.80 -9.54 -1.97
CA SER A 99 -22.16 -9.98 -0.61
C SER A 99 -21.40 -9.18 0.44
N PHE A 100 -20.10 -9.00 0.25
CA PHE A 100 -19.24 -8.23 1.13
C PHE A 100 -19.71 -6.77 1.24
N MET A 101 -20.08 -6.15 0.12
CA MET A 101 -20.63 -4.79 0.12
C MET A 101 -21.92 -4.70 0.94
N HIS A 102 -22.83 -5.66 0.76
CA HIS A 102 -24.09 -5.71 1.50
C HIS A 102 -23.84 -5.83 3.01
N ASP A 103 -23.01 -6.79 3.41
CA ASP A 103 -22.66 -7.03 4.81
C ASP A 103 -21.99 -5.80 5.45
N PHE A 104 -21.07 -5.16 4.71
CA PHE A 104 -20.39 -3.95 5.16
C PHE A 104 -21.36 -2.78 5.36
N GLN A 105 -22.28 -2.57 4.42
CA GLN A 105 -23.30 -1.52 4.52
C GLN A 105 -24.27 -1.78 5.67
N GLU A 106 -24.69 -3.03 5.87
CA GLU A 106 -25.57 -3.42 6.98
C GLU A 106 -24.89 -3.22 8.34
N PHE A 107 -23.65 -3.68 8.48
CA PHE A 107 -22.87 -3.50 9.70
C PHE A 107 -22.65 -2.02 10.04
N ASN A 108 -22.38 -1.18 9.04
CA ASN A 108 -22.20 0.25 9.26
C ASN A 108 -23.51 0.95 9.63
N LYS A 109 -24.66 0.52 9.09
CA LYS A 109 -25.98 1.02 9.55
C LYS A 109 -26.22 0.70 11.03
N ILE A 110 -25.87 -0.52 11.47
CA ILE A 110 -25.99 -0.94 12.88
C ILE A 110 -25.08 -0.10 13.79
N LYS A 111 -23.83 0.16 13.38
CA LYS A 111 -22.91 1.03 14.14
C LYS A 111 -23.38 2.48 14.26
N LEU A 112 -24.08 3.00 13.25
CA LEU A 112 -24.64 4.35 13.28
C LEU A 112 -25.90 4.44 14.18
N GLN A 113 -26.57 3.30 14.44
CA GLN A 113 -27.78 3.23 15.25
C GLN A 113 -27.53 2.75 16.70
N GLY A 114 -26.41 2.07 16.97
CA GLY A 114 -26.05 1.54 18.29
C GLY A 114 -25.13 2.46 19.10
N GLN A 115 -25.36 2.50 20.41
CA GLN A 115 -24.58 3.27 21.40
C GLN A 115 -23.07 3.15 21.17
N HIS A 116 -22.44 4.31 21.08
CA HIS A 116 -21.00 4.51 21.07
C HIS A 116 -20.40 3.94 22.36
N VAL A 117 -20.07 2.64 22.39
CA VAL A 117 -19.09 2.14 23.35
C VAL A 117 -17.77 2.75 22.92
N THR A 118 -17.37 3.82 23.58
CA THR A 118 -16.09 4.51 23.44
C THR A 118 -14.96 3.59 23.91
N ARG A 119 -14.71 2.50 23.18
CA ARG A 119 -13.32 2.06 23.02
C ARG A 119 -12.60 3.22 22.35
N PRO A 120 -11.43 3.67 22.86
CA PRO A 120 -10.56 4.53 22.07
C PRO A 120 -10.35 3.80 20.76
N SER A 121 -10.96 4.30 19.70
CA SER A 121 -10.77 3.68 18.40
C SER A 121 -9.33 3.96 18.03
N GLU A 122 -8.55 2.92 17.72
CA GLU A 122 -7.28 3.01 16.97
C GLU A 122 -7.55 3.48 15.53
N ARG A 123 -8.40 4.49 15.37
CA ARG A 123 -8.62 5.17 14.11
C ARG A 123 -7.55 6.23 14.01
N TRP A 124 -7.01 6.38 12.79
CA TRP A 124 -6.12 7.47 12.45
C TRP A 124 -6.71 8.80 12.96
N GLN A 125 -5.90 9.56 13.68
CA GLN A 125 -6.28 10.88 14.19
C GLN A 125 -5.60 11.95 13.34
N SER A 126 -6.34 12.97 12.93
CA SER A 126 -5.73 14.09 12.23
C SER A 126 -4.77 14.87 13.15
N PRO A 127 -3.70 15.46 12.60
CA PRO A 127 -2.86 16.37 13.36
C PRO A 127 -3.61 17.67 13.69
N GLN A 128 -3.05 18.47 14.62
CA GLN A 128 -3.54 19.81 14.89
C GLN A 128 -3.47 20.69 13.63
N GLU A 129 -4.33 21.70 13.55
CA GLU A 129 -4.31 22.66 12.45
C GLU A 129 -2.94 23.36 12.35
N GLY A 130 -2.43 23.51 11.13
CA GLY A 130 -1.08 24.04 10.87
C GLY A 130 0.05 23.02 11.08
N VAL A 131 -0.26 21.78 11.46
CA VAL A 131 0.70 20.68 11.63
C VAL A 131 0.43 19.59 10.60
N PHE A 132 1.48 18.99 10.06
CA PHE A 132 1.39 17.85 9.15
C PHE A 132 1.58 16.52 9.89
N LYS A 133 1.08 15.43 9.32
CA LYS A 133 1.32 14.08 9.80
C LYS A 133 2.09 13.27 8.77
N ILE A 134 3.22 12.71 9.17
CA ILE A 134 4.09 11.87 8.33
C ILE A 134 3.90 10.42 8.78
N ASN A 135 3.24 9.62 7.95
CA ASN A 135 3.14 8.18 8.13
C ASN A 135 4.19 7.49 7.26
N ILE A 136 4.91 6.54 7.82
CA ILE A 136 6.07 5.90 7.21
C ILE A 136 6.09 4.43 7.55
N ASP A 137 6.59 3.64 6.60
CA ASP A 137 6.74 2.19 6.70
C ASP A 137 7.86 1.74 5.76
N ALA A 138 8.56 0.67 6.14
CA ALA A 138 9.55 0.03 5.31
C ALA A 138 9.29 -1.48 5.19
N ALA A 139 9.28 -1.95 3.95
CA ALA A 139 9.12 -3.37 3.65
C ALA A 139 10.45 -3.98 3.23
N THR A 140 10.87 -5.08 3.86
CA THR A 140 12.04 -5.84 3.41
C THR A 140 11.61 -7.15 2.77
N ARG A 141 12.25 -7.52 1.66
CA ARG A 141 11.99 -8.79 0.98
C ARG A 141 13.29 -9.57 0.85
N VAL A 142 13.55 -10.40 1.86
CA VAL A 142 14.78 -11.22 1.97
C VAL A 142 15.04 -12.06 0.71
N ARG A 143 13.99 -12.64 0.13
CA ARG A 143 14.10 -13.48 -1.08
C ARG A 143 14.65 -12.74 -2.29
N ASP A 144 14.34 -11.45 -2.40
CA ASP A 144 14.69 -10.63 -3.56
C ASP A 144 15.92 -9.75 -3.27
N GLY A 145 16.36 -9.73 -2.02
CA GLY A 145 17.49 -8.91 -1.59
C GLY A 145 17.21 -7.40 -1.66
N THR A 146 15.95 -6.99 -1.57
CA THR A 146 15.52 -5.59 -1.73
C THR A 146 14.72 -5.10 -0.52
N SER A 147 14.75 -3.81 -0.30
CA SER A 147 13.91 -3.12 0.68
C SER A 147 13.12 -2.01 0.00
N GLY A 148 11.97 -1.62 0.54
CA GLY A 148 11.14 -0.55 0.04
C GLY A 148 10.81 0.43 1.15
N ILE A 149 10.69 1.70 0.81
CA ILE A 149 10.25 2.79 1.68
C ILE A 149 8.91 3.31 1.18
N GLY A 150 7.98 3.54 2.10
CA GLY A 150 6.75 4.28 1.87
C GLY A 150 6.63 5.47 2.83
N VAL A 151 6.24 6.63 2.30
CA VAL A 151 5.96 7.85 3.08
C VAL A 151 4.63 8.45 2.59
N VAL A 152 3.78 8.89 3.50
CA VAL A 152 2.60 9.72 3.21
C VAL A 152 2.55 10.90 4.18
N ILE A 153 2.48 12.11 3.65
CA ILE A 153 2.33 13.35 4.42
C ILE A 153 0.90 13.87 4.25
N ARG A 154 0.20 14.12 5.36
CA ARG A 154 -1.18 14.61 5.39
C ARG A 154 -1.32 15.91 6.17
N ASP A 155 -2.26 16.75 5.76
CA ASP A 155 -2.69 17.93 6.54
C ASP A 155 -3.74 17.57 7.62
N SER A 156 -4.16 18.58 8.41
CA SER A 156 -5.17 18.43 9.46
C SER A 156 -6.57 18.05 8.95
N HIS A 157 -6.84 18.22 7.65
CA HIS A 157 -8.08 17.79 7.00
C HIS A 157 -7.97 16.36 6.45
N GLY A 158 -6.81 15.72 6.61
CA GLY A 158 -6.54 14.36 6.12
C GLY A 158 -6.15 14.28 4.64
N HIS A 159 -6.02 15.42 3.95
CA HIS A 159 -5.59 15.44 2.56
C HIS A 159 -4.11 15.08 2.46
N VAL A 160 -3.77 14.22 1.50
CA VAL A 160 -2.38 13.91 1.18
C VAL A 160 -1.75 15.11 0.48
N ARG A 161 -0.65 15.61 1.06
CA ARG A 161 0.11 16.77 0.54
C ARG A 161 1.36 16.33 -0.21
N ALA A 162 1.96 15.21 0.20
CA ALA A 162 3.04 14.54 -0.50
C ALA A 162 3.10 13.06 -0.15
N SER A 163 3.78 12.28 -0.98
CA SER A 163 4.06 10.87 -0.75
C SER A 163 5.35 10.46 -1.44
N LEU A 164 6.06 9.50 -0.88
CA LEU A 164 7.25 8.88 -1.47
C LEU A 164 7.08 7.36 -1.48
N CYS A 165 7.51 6.74 -2.58
CA CYS A 165 7.71 5.30 -2.65
C CYS A 165 9.05 5.05 -3.32
N GLN A 166 9.95 4.33 -2.65
CA GLN A 166 11.31 4.10 -3.14
C GLN A 166 11.70 2.64 -2.96
N ASN A 167 12.22 2.03 -4.03
CA ASN A 167 12.89 0.74 -3.93
C ASN A 167 14.38 0.96 -3.64
N LEU A 168 14.88 0.26 -2.64
CA LEU A 168 16.28 0.17 -2.28
C LEU A 168 16.82 -1.16 -2.84
N ASN A 169 17.80 -1.06 -3.74
CA ASN A 169 18.51 -2.19 -4.33
C ASN A 169 19.49 -2.85 -3.33
N ALA A 170 19.06 -3.02 -2.08
CA ALA A 170 19.79 -3.64 -1.00
C ALA A 170 18.82 -4.25 0.02
N ASN A 171 19.26 -5.36 0.63
CA ASN A 171 18.53 -6.04 1.69
C ASN A 171 18.97 -5.47 3.04
N PHE A 172 18.23 -4.48 3.53
CA PHE A 172 18.49 -3.92 4.85
C PHE A 172 17.84 -4.78 5.92
N GLN A 173 18.39 -4.74 7.13
CA GLN A 173 17.64 -5.19 8.29
C GLN A 173 16.40 -4.30 8.45
N PRO A 174 15.25 -4.84 8.91
CA PRO A 174 14.02 -4.06 9.06
C PRO A 174 14.23 -2.73 9.78
N GLN A 175 15.01 -2.71 10.87
CA GLN A 175 15.28 -1.50 11.65
C GLN A 175 16.05 -0.44 10.85
N VAL A 176 16.98 -0.86 9.99
CA VAL A 176 17.73 0.06 9.11
C VAL A 176 16.82 0.58 8.00
N ALA A 177 15.99 -0.27 7.42
CA ALA A 177 15.02 0.13 6.40
C ALA A 177 14.01 1.16 6.96
N GLU A 178 13.51 0.94 8.17
CA GLU A 178 12.64 1.85 8.91
C GLU A 178 13.32 3.18 9.25
N ALA A 179 14.57 3.14 9.71
CA ALA A 179 15.35 4.36 9.96
C ALA A 179 15.57 5.17 8.67
N LEU A 180 15.82 4.51 7.55
CA LEU A 180 15.91 5.15 6.23
C LEU A 180 14.55 5.72 5.79
N ALA A 181 13.43 5.02 6.05
CA ALA A 181 12.09 5.53 5.77
C ALA A 181 11.80 6.80 6.57
N ILE A 182 12.15 6.82 7.86
CA ILE A 182 12.07 8.01 8.72
C ILE A 182 12.87 9.16 8.14
N LEU A 183 14.14 8.93 7.78
CA LEU A 183 15.01 9.96 7.21
C LEU A 183 14.41 10.55 5.93
N ASN A 184 14.01 9.71 4.97
CA ASN A 184 13.41 10.16 3.72
C ASN A 184 12.08 10.89 3.94
N GLY A 185 11.29 10.48 4.94
CA GLY A 185 10.04 11.18 5.29
C GLY A 185 10.29 12.57 5.87
N ILE A 186 11.33 12.74 6.69
CA ILE A 186 11.75 14.04 7.22
C ILE A 186 12.29 14.94 6.11
N ASP A 187 13.16 14.41 5.24
CA ASP A 187 13.73 15.15 4.12
C ASP A 187 12.62 15.64 3.18
N LEU A 188 11.69 14.76 2.80
CA LEU A 188 10.53 15.11 1.98
C LEU A 188 9.69 16.23 2.63
N ALA A 189 9.46 16.15 3.94
CA ALA A 189 8.70 17.19 4.65
C ALA A 189 9.44 18.53 4.68
N PHE A 190 10.76 18.50 4.93
CA PHE A 190 11.59 19.70 4.98
C PHE A 190 11.68 20.40 3.62
N GLU A 191 12.01 19.64 2.56
CA GLU A 191 12.18 20.16 1.20
C GLU A 191 10.91 20.80 0.64
N ASN A 192 9.74 20.35 1.10
CA ASN A 192 8.44 20.82 0.62
C ASN A 192 7.72 21.77 1.60
N GLY A 193 8.37 22.16 2.70
CA GLY A 193 7.81 23.12 3.66
C GLY A 193 6.64 22.57 4.49
N PHE A 194 6.58 21.26 4.73
CA PHE A 194 5.55 20.59 5.53
C PHE A 194 5.95 20.46 7.01
N LEU A 195 6.48 21.52 7.58
CA LEU A 195 6.82 21.62 8.99
C LEU A 195 6.02 22.75 9.65
N PRO A 196 5.57 22.61 10.92
CA PRO A 196 5.85 21.48 11.83
C PRO A 196 5.09 20.19 11.46
N ALA A 197 5.64 19.05 11.87
CA ALA A 197 5.05 17.74 11.60
C ALA A 197 5.13 16.78 12.80
N VAL A 198 4.16 15.85 12.87
CA VAL A 198 4.15 14.68 13.74
C VAL A 198 4.43 13.44 12.89
N LEU A 199 5.43 12.66 13.28
CA LEU A 199 5.85 11.45 12.59
C LEU A 199 5.33 10.21 13.32
N GLU A 200 4.79 9.26 12.56
CA GLU A 200 4.27 7.98 13.04
C GLU A 200 4.92 6.83 12.26
N SER A 201 5.61 5.94 12.98
CA SER A 201 6.17 4.68 12.49
C SER A 201 5.82 3.58 13.49
N ASP A 202 5.62 2.36 13.01
CA ASP A 202 5.40 1.17 13.83
C ASP A 202 6.72 0.55 14.35
N ALA A 203 7.87 1.05 13.90
CA ALA A 203 9.20 0.65 14.31
C ALA A 203 9.58 1.23 15.69
N LEU A 204 8.89 0.80 16.75
CA LEU A 204 9.05 1.32 18.10
C LEU A 204 10.52 1.39 18.57
N THR A 205 11.34 0.41 18.22
CA THR A 205 12.77 0.39 18.58
C THR A 205 13.52 1.57 17.95
N VAL A 206 13.23 1.88 16.69
CA VAL A 206 13.85 2.99 15.95
C VAL A 206 13.35 4.33 16.49
N VAL A 207 12.03 4.46 16.69
CA VAL A 207 11.40 5.66 17.28
C VAL A 207 11.99 5.96 18.65
N ASN A 208 12.17 4.94 19.50
CA ASN A 208 12.78 5.10 20.81
C ASN A 208 14.26 5.49 20.72
N ALA A 209 15.04 4.89 19.82
CA ALA A 209 16.44 5.23 19.64
C ALA A 209 16.62 6.72 19.27
N ILE A 210 15.79 7.22 18.34
CA ILE A 210 15.81 8.63 17.91
C ILE A 210 15.35 9.54 19.06
N SER A 211 14.22 9.21 19.69
CA SER A 211 13.59 10.04 20.73
C SER A 211 14.43 10.14 22.01
N LEU A 212 15.09 9.04 22.41
CA LEU A 212 15.95 8.97 23.59
C LEU A 212 17.39 9.43 23.30
N LYS A 213 17.69 9.82 22.04
CA LYS A 213 19.06 10.09 21.55
C LYS A 213 20.04 8.94 21.87
N ALA A 214 19.52 7.72 21.93
CA ALA A 214 20.30 6.53 22.19
C ALA A 214 20.89 6.07 20.87
N VAL A 215 22.22 6.06 20.77
CA VAL A 215 22.92 5.49 19.61
C VAL A 215 22.88 3.97 19.79
N PRO A 216 22.26 3.19 18.87
CA PRO A 216 22.37 1.74 18.92
C PRO A 216 23.84 1.36 18.79
N HIS A 217 24.35 0.53 19.71
CA HIS A 217 25.75 0.12 19.74
C HIS A 217 26.20 -0.75 18.55
N THR A 218 25.33 -1.03 17.57
CA THR A 218 25.56 -2.13 16.63
C THR A 218 26.04 -1.77 15.23
N GLU A 219 26.09 -0.51 14.79
CA GLU A 219 26.66 -0.19 13.47
C GLU A 219 27.39 1.16 13.47
N ILE A 220 28.58 1.19 14.07
CA ILE A 220 29.60 2.16 13.66
C ILE A 220 30.29 1.50 12.47
N PHE A 221 29.98 1.97 11.25
CA PHE A 221 30.95 1.84 10.15
C PHE A 221 32.15 2.68 10.57
N GLU A 222 33.14 2.03 11.21
CA GLU A 222 34.47 2.60 11.33
C GLU A 222 34.95 2.83 9.90
N LYS A 223 34.92 4.10 9.47
CA LYS A 223 35.74 4.52 8.35
C LYS A 223 37.17 4.18 8.75
N GLU A 224 37.72 3.11 8.19
CA GLU A 224 39.16 2.88 8.20
C GLU A 224 39.82 4.15 7.65
N ASN A 225 40.40 4.91 8.56
CA ASN A 225 41.35 5.97 8.23
C ASN A 225 42.60 5.28 7.67
N THR A 226 42.61 5.00 6.36
CA THR A 226 43.86 4.72 5.67
C THR A 226 44.59 6.05 5.51
N LYS A 227 45.46 6.36 6.47
CA LYS A 227 46.55 7.32 6.32
C LYS A 227 47.86 6.64 6.69
N ALA A 228 48.59 6.19 5.68
CA ALA A 228 50.02 6.42 5.43
C ALA A 228 50.44 5.51 4.27
#